data_AF-A0A376AA45-F1
#
_entry.id   AF-A0A376AA45-F1
#
_cell.length_a   1.000
_cell.length_b   1.000
_cell.length_c   1.000
_cell.angle_alpha   90.00
_cell.angle_beta   90.00
_cell.angle_gamma   90.00
#
_symmetry.space_group_name_H-M   'P 1'
#
loop_
_entity.id
_entity.type
_entity.pdbx_description
1 polymer ?
#
loop_
_entity_poly.entity_id
_entity_poly.type
_entity_poly.pdbx_seq_one_letter_code
_entity_poly.pdbx_strand_id
1 'polypeptide(L)' 'MNQHLIEISRNVADDAHAILIMDQAGWHMSNNLLVPGNITILPLPPKSPELNPVENIWQFMRDNWLSNRVC' A
#
# COMPACT_ATOMS: atom_id res chain seq x y z
N MET A 1 -9.26 -2.70 6.37
CA MET A 1 -7.80 -2.91 6.34
C MET A 1 -7.36 -4.17 7.09
N ASN A 2 -7.88 -4.49 8.29
CA ASN A 2 -7.49 -5.71 9.03
C ASN A 2 -7.54 -7.02 8.21
N GLN A 3 -8.62 -7.27 7.47
CA GLN A 3 -8.73 -8.47 6.62
C GLN A 3 -7.67 -8.50 5.51
N HIS A 4 -7.27 -7.33 5.00
CA HIS A 4 -6.23 -7.24 3.99
C HIS A 4 -4.84 -7.59 4.56
N LEU A 5 -4.53 -7.09 5.77
CA LEU A 5 -3.28 -7.45 6.46
C LEU A 5 -3.22 -8.94 6.81
N ILE A 6 -4.34 -9.54 7.21
CA ILE A 6 -4.44 -10.99 7.43
C ILE A 6 -4.12 -11.74 6.14
N GLU A 7 -4.69 -11.31 5.02
CA GLU A 7 -4.47 -11.99 3.75
C GLU A 7 -3.03 -11.85 3.25
N ILE A 8 -2.42 -10.68 3.40
CA ILE A 8 -0.99 -10.49 3.09
C ILE A 8 -0.15 -11.40 3.98
N SER A 9 -0.41 -11.41 5.29
CA SER A 9 0.33 -12.20 6.28
C SER A 9 0.33 -13.70 5.96
N ARG A 10 -0.79 -14.24 5.45
CA ARG A 10 -0.90 -15.64 5.00
C ARG A 10 -0.05 -15.98 3.77
N ASN A 11 0.28 -14.99 2.96
CA ASN A 11 1.07 -15.15 1.74
C ASN A 11 2.54 -14.75 1.92
N VAL A 12 2.93 -14.29 3.12
CA VAL A 12 4.35 -14.14 3.49
C VAL A 12 4.94 -15.53 3.71
N ALA A 13 6.09 -15.82 3.11
CA ALA A 13 6.79 -17.09 3.28
C ALA A 13 7.18 -17.33 4.76
N ASP A 14 7.27 -18.60 5.16
CA ASP A 14 7.44 -19.00 6.57
C ASP A 14 8.70 -18.45 7.25
N ASP A 15 9.76 -18.11 6.51
CA ASP A 15 11.00 -17.50 7.04
C ASP A 15 11.17 -16.01 6.68
N ALA A 16 10.15 -15.39 6.10
CA ALA A 16 10.19 -14.03 5.62
C ALA A 16 9.44 -13.06 6.52
N HIS A 17 9.85 -11.79 6.48
CA HIS A 17 9.16 -10.68 7.13
C HIS A 17 8.77 -9.63 6.09
N ALA A 18 7.50 -9.26 6.06
CA ALA A 18 7.01 -8.30 5.07
C ALA A 18 7.12 -6.86 5.60
N ILE A 19 7.65 -5.98 4.76
CA ILE A 19 7.57 -4.53 4.96
C ILE A 19 6.49 -3.98 4.05
N LEU A 20 5.44 -3.41 4.64
CA LEU A 20 4.32 -2.82 3.92
C LEU A 20 4.45 -1.30 3.87
N ILE A 21 4.69 -0.76 2.68
CA ILE A 21 4.75 0.69 2.46
C ILE A 21 3.32 1.22 2.35
N MET A 22 2.97 2.20 3.16
CA MET A 22 1.61 2.76 3.21
C MET A 22 1.65 4.29 3.24
N ASP A 23 0.75 4.94 2.51
CA ASP A 23 0.47 6.36 2.69
C ASP A 23 -0.38 6.60 3.96
N GLN A 24 -0.39 7.82 4.46
CA GLN A 24 -1.06 8.16 5.72
C GLN A 24 -2.56 8.47 5.54
N ALA A 25 -3.26 7.74 4.68
CA ALA A 25 -4.70 7.85 4.59
C ALA A 25 -5.34 7.48 5.95
N GLY A 26 -6.44 8.14 6.34
CA GLY A 26 -6.99 8.00 7.71
C GLY A 26 -7.35 6.57 8.13
N TRP A 27 -7.64 5.69 7.16
CA TRP A 27 -7.95 4.28 7.38
C TRP A 27 -6.71 3.36 7.40
N HIS A 28 -5.54 3.87 7.02
CA HIS A 28 -4.23 3.22 7.15
C HIS A 28 -3.59 3.46 8.51
N MET A 29 -3.92 4.58 9.16
CA MET A 29 -3.35 5.02 10.44
C MET A 29 -4.31 4.83 11.63
N SER A 30 -5.33 3.99 11.49
CA SER A 30 -6.29 3.77 12.57
C SER A 30 -5.64 3.04 13.75
N ASN A 31 -5.85 3.53 14.97
CA ASN A 31 -5.41 2.85 16.21
C ASN A 31 -6.04 1.47 16.41
N ASN A 32 -7.09 1.13 15.65
CA ASN A 32 -7.77 -0.17 15.69
C ASN A 32 -7.22 -1.15 14.63
N LEU A 33 -6.13 -0.80 13.95
CA LEU A 33 -5.50 -1.64 12.97
C LEU A 33 -4.73 -2.78 13.66
N LEU A 34 -5.07 -4.02 13.32
CA LEU A 34 -4.41 -5.21 13.84
C LEU A 34 -3.31 -5.64 12.88
N VAL A 35 -2.05 -5.35 13.23
CA VAL A 35 -0.88 -5.69 12.41
C VAL A 35 -0.36 -7.07 12.82
N PRO A 36 -0.32 -8.06 11.90
CA PRO A 36 0.27 -9.37 12.17
C PRO A 36 1.76 -9.29 12.50
N GLY A 37 2.26 -10.21 13.34
CA GLY A 37 3.64 -10.16 13.84
C GLY A 37 4.74 -10.33 12.78
N ASN A 38 4.40 -10.87 11.61
CA ASN A 38 5.31 -11.02 10.46
C ASN A 38 5.21 -9.86 9.45
N ILE A 39 4.58 -8.75 9.83
CA ILE A 39 4.45 -7.54 9.01
C ILE A 39 4.93 -6.33 9.81
N THR A 40 5.70 -5.45 9.16
CA THR A 40 5.96 -4.09 9.63
C THR A 40 5.40 -3.09 8.65
N ILE A 41 4.64 -2.12 9.14
CA ILE A 41 4.15 -0.99 8.33
C ILE A 41 5.23 0.09 8.30
N LEU A 42 5.60 0.52 7.10
CA LEU A 42 6.47 1.67 6.84
C LEU A 42 5.62 2.83 6.30
N PRO A 43 5.22 3.80 7.16
CA PRO A 43 4.42 4.93 6.70
C PRO A 43 5.29 5.89 5.89
N LEU A 44 4.80 6.31 4.73
CA LEU A 44 5.42 7.36 3.94
C LEU A 44 5.20 8.74 4.58
N PRO A 45 6.10 9.72 4.35
CA PRO A 45 5.86 11.11 4.74
C PRO A 45 4.52 11.63 4.17
N PRO A 46 3.79 12.47 4.91
CA PRO A 46 2.54 13.03 4.41
C PRO A 46 2.77 13.82 3.13
N LYS A 47 1.87 13.66 2.15
CA LYS A 47 1.90 14.40 0.87
C LYS A 47 3.17 14.17 0.03
N SER A 48 3.79 13.00 0.15
CA SER A 48 4.93 12.58 -0.68
C SER A 48 4.59 11.46 -1.67
N PRO A 49 3.73 11.70 -2.68
CA PRO A 49 3.38 10.69 -3.68
C PRO A 49 4.59 10.20 -4.49
N GLU A 50 5.63 11.02 -4.64
CA GLU A 50 6.88 10.69 -5.33
C GLU A 50 7.67 9.53 -4.69
N LEU A 51 7.41 9.25 -3.40
CA LEU A 51 8.02 8.15 -2.68
C LEU A 51 7.20 6.86 -2.74
N ASN A 52 5.99 6.91 -3.29
CA ASN A 52 5.13 5.74 -3.44
C ASN A 52 5.33 5.10 -4.83
N PRO A 53 5.99 3.93 -4.94
CA PRO A 53 6.27 3.31 -6.23
C PRO A 53 5.00 2.93 -7.00
N VAL A 54 3.86 2.76 -6.31
CA VAL A 54 2.56 2.47 -6.93
C VAL A 54 2.11 3.64 -7.83
N GLU A 55 2.52 4.88 -7.53
CA GLU A 55 2.18 6.04 -8.37
C GLU A 55 2.81 5.94 -9.77
N ASN A 56 3.97 5.31 -9.92
CA ASN A 56 4.58 5.06 -11.23
C ASN A 56 3.74 4.08 -12.06
N ILE A 57 3.20 3.04 -11.41
CA ILE A 57 2.30 2.07 -12.07
C ILE A 57 1.02 2.78 -12.50
N TRP A 58 0.44 3.61 -11.62
CA TRP A 58 -0.76 4.36 -11.96
C TRP A 58 -0.54 5.33 -13.11
N GLN A 59 0.59 6.05 -13.11
CA GLN A 59 0.93 6.95 -14.18
C GLN A 59 1.04 6.20 -15.52
N PHE A 60 1.76 5.07 -15.52
CA PHE A 60 1.86 4.21 -16.69
C PHE A 60 0.48 3.75 -17.18
N MET A 61 -0.41 3.31 -16.29
CA MET A 61 -1.76 2.86 -16.69
C MET A 61 -2.61 4.01 -17.26
N ARG A 62 -2.54 5.22 -16.70
CA ARG A 62 -3.27 6.39 -17.20
C ARG A 62 -2.78 6.80 -18.59
N ASP A 63 -1.48 6.83 -18.78
CA ASP A 63 -0.89 7.23 -20.06
C ASP A 63 -1.22 6.24 -21.18
N ASN A 64 -1.36 4.95 -20.85
CA ASN A 64 -1.55 3.90 -21.85
C ASN A 64 -3.01 3.48 -22.08
N TRP A 65 -3.83 3.37 -21.03
CA TRP A 65 -5.14 2.71 -21.11
C TRP A 65 -6.28 3.43 -20.41
N LEU A 66 -6.02 4.08 -19.28
CA LEU A 66 -7.05 4.59 -18.36
C LEU A 66 -7.20 6.12 -18.40
N SER A 67 -6.60 6.79 -19.38
CA SER A 67 -6.85 8.22 -19.60
C SER A 67 -8.27 8.43 -20.13
N ASN A 68 -8.99 9.40 -19.56
CA ASN A 68 -10.20 9.90 -20.18
C ASN A 68 -9.79 10.71 -21.42
N ARG A 69 -9.95 10.11 -22.61
CA ARG A 69 -9.55 10.71 -23.90
C ARG A 69 -10.71 11.39 -24.62
N VAL A 70 -11.87 11.52 -23.97
CA VAL A 70 -13.02 12.17 -24.58
C VAL A 70 -12.81 13.69 -24.48
N CYS A 71 -12.64 14.32 -25.62
CA CYS A 71 -12.58 15.78 -25.81
C CYS A 71 -13.97 16.33 -26.15
#